data_AF-A0A6N9P9Y1-F1
#
_entry.id   AF-A0A6N9P9Y1-F1
#
_cell.length_a   1.000
_cell.length_b   1.000
_cell.length_c   1.000
_cell.angle_alpha   90.00
_cell.angle_beta   90.00
_cell.angle_gamma   90.00
#
_symmetry.space_group_name_H-M   'P 1'
#
loop_
_entity.id
_entity.type
_entity.pdbx_description
1 polymer ?
#
loop_
_entity_poly.entity_id
_entity_poly.type
_entity_poly.pdbx_seq_one_letter_code
_entity_poly.pdbx_strand_id
1 'polypeptide(L)' 'MNAAGIDVSKGKSMVSVMRPLGEVVAKPFTVCHTGSELKELADYLKSLDGETRVI' A
#
# COMPACT_ATOMS: atom_id res chain seq x y z
N MET A 1 5.66 11.34 6.02
CA MET A 1 5.46 10.98 4.60
C MET A 1 5.57 9.47 4.49
N ASN A 2 4.54 8.81 3.97
CA ASN A 2 4.52 7.38 3.69
C ASN A 2 4.80 7.17 2.19
N ALA A 3 5.68 6.23 1.87
CA ALA A 3 5.92 5.76 0.51
C ALA A 3 5.32 4.37 0.35
N ALA A 4 4.33 4.24 -0.53
CA ALA A 4 3.73 2.95 -0.88
C ALA A 4 4.35 2.43 -2.19
N GLY A 5 5.02 1.28 -2.13
CA GLY A 5 5.51 0.56 -3.30
C GLY A 5 4.52 -0.51 -3.72
N ILE A 6 4.12 -0.50 -4.99
CA ILE A 6 3.15 -1.45 -5.55
C ILE A 6 3.76 -2.16 -6.75
N ASP A 7 4.02 -3.46 -6.59
CA ASP A 7 4.42 -4.34 -7.69
C ASP A 7 3.17 -5.00 -8.28
N VAL A 8 2.86 -4.70 -9.55
CA VAL A 8 1.59 -5.05 -10.18
C VAL A 8 1.75 -6.28 -11.09
N SER A 9 0.96 -7.32 -10.82
CA SER A 9 0.87 -8.54 -11.65
C SER A 9 -0.56 -8.75 -12.17
N LYS A 10 -0.79 -9.73 -13.05
CA LYS A 10 -2.16 -10.08 -13.46
C LYS A 10 -2.96 -10.61 -12.26
N GLY A 11 -4.07 -9.93 -11.94
CA GLY A 11 -5.06 -10.37 -10.94
C GLY A 11 -4.72 -10.02 -9.50
N LYS A 12 -3.49 -9.58 -9.19
CA LYS A 12 -3.08 -9.15 -7.85
C LYS A 12 -1.84 -8.26 -7.89
N SER A 13 -1.63 -7.49 -6.82
CA SER A 13 -0.44 -6.69 -6.59
C SER A 13 0.19 -7.04 -5.24
N MET A 14 1.50 -6.82 -5.12
CA MET A 14 2.21 -6.81 -3.85
C MET A 14 2.41 -5.37 -3.39
N VAL A 15 1.96 -5.04 -2.18
CA VAL A 15 2.01 -3.69 -1.62
C VAL A 15 2.89 -3.68 -0.38
N SER A 16 3.75 -2.68 -0.24
CA SER A 16 4.51 -2.40 0.98
C SER A 16 4.50 -0.91 1.28
N VAL A 17 4.60 -0.54 2.56
CA VAL A 17 4.62 0.88 2.96
C VAL A 17 5.77 1.15 3.92
N MET A 18 6.58 2.15 3.59
CA MET A 18 7.74 2.57 4.36
C MET A 18 7.74 4.08 4.59
N ARG A 19 8.37 4.50 5.68
CA ARG A 19 8.67 5.89 6.02
C ARG A 19 10.18 6.17 5.83
N PRO A 20 10.59 7.45 5.81
CA PRO A 20 12.01 7.80 5.82
C PRO A 20 12.78 7.07 6.93
N LEU A 21 14.08 6.85 6.71
CA LEU A 21 14.96 6.13 7.64
C LEU A 21 14.63 4.64 7.80
N GLY A 22 13.83 4.06 6.90
CA GLY A 22 13.61 2.62 6.83
C GLY A 22 12.57 2.06 7.81
N GLU A 23 11.75 2.93 8.43
CA GLU A 23 10.63 2.49 9.25
C GLU A 23 9.59 1.79 8.38
N VAL A 24 9.30 0.52 8.70
CA VAL A 24 8.30 -0.29 8.01
C VAL A 24 6.93 -0.05 8.64
N VAL A 25 6.03 0.59 7.89
CA VAL A 25 4.64 0.81 8.28
C VAL A 25 3.79 -0.41 7.96
N ALA A 26 4.02 -1.00 6.80
CA ALA A 26 3.37 -2.23 6.35
C ALA A 26 4.42 -3.17 5.77
N LYS A 27 4.53 -4.37 6.36
CA LYS A 27 5.23 -5.48 5.70
C LYS A 27 4.52 -5.79 4.38
N PRO A 28 5.24 -6.34 3.38
CA PRO A 28 4.62 -6.68 2.11
C PRO A 28 3.35 -7.53 2.26
N PHE A 29 2.26 -7.14 1.60
CA PHE A 29 0.99 -7.87 1.56
C PHE A 29 0.40 -7.93 0.15
N THR A 30 -0.43 -8.93 -0.13
CA THR A 30 -1.11 -9.09 -1.42
C THR A 30 -2.44 -8.35 -1.44
N VAL A 31 -2.76 -7.74 -2.58
CA VAL A 31 -4.08 -7.15 -2.87
C VAL A 31 -4.56 -7.72 -4.20
N CYS A 32 -5.63 -8.51 -4.20
CA CYS A 32 -6.28 -8.98 -5.41
C CYS A 32 -6.96 -7.82 -6.13
N HIS A 33 -7.07 -7.91 -7.46
CA HIS A 33 -7.70 -6.89 -8.29
C HIS A 33 -9.24 -7.00 -8.26
N THR A 34 -9.81 -7.22 -7.08
CA THR A 34 -11.25 -7.18 -6.82
C THR A 34 -11.64 -5.78 -6.35
N GLY A 35 -12.88 -5.37 -6.61
CA GLY A 35 -13.36 -4.05 -6.17
C GLY A 35 -13.31 -3.89 -4.64
N SER A 36 -13.54 -4.96 -3.88
CA SER A 36 -13.49 -4.95 -2.42
C SER A 36 -12.07 -4.77 -1.90
N GLU A 37 -11.10 -5.53 -2.40
CA GLU A 37 -9.71 -5.44 -1.92
C GLU A 37 -9.03 -4.13 -2.36
N LEU A 38 -9.35 -3.62 -3.54
CA LEU A 38 -8.88 -2.29 -3.95
C LEU A 38 -9.48 -1.17 -3.09
N LYS A 39 -10.74 -1.31 -2.66
CA LYS A 39 -11.36 -0.39 -1.69
C LYS A 39 -10.68 -0.48 -0.33
N GLU A 40 -10.44 -1.69 0.18
CA GLU A 40 -9.71 -1.91 1.44
C GLU A 40 -8.31 -1.32 1.39
N LEU A 41 -7.59 -1.48 0.28
CA LEU A 41 -6.29 -0.84 0.08
C LEU A 41 -6.40 0.69 0.14
N ALA A 42 -7.39 1.29 -0.53
CA ALA A 42 -7.58 2.74 -0.51
C ALA A 42 -7.94 3.25 0.90
N ASP A 43 -8.80 2.54 1.63
CA ASP A 43 -9.19 2.87 3.00
C ASP A 43 -7.99 2.72 3.96
N TYR A 44 -7.16 1.70 3.76
CA TYR A 44 -5.91 1.51 4.49
C TYR A 44 -4.92 2.66 4.25
N LEU A 45 -4.63 3.03 2.99
CA LEU A 45 -3.68 4.10 2.69
C LEU A 45 -4.12 5.48 3.23
N LYS A 46 -5.44 5.70 3.36
CA LYS A 46 -6.03 6.92 3.97
C LYS A 46 -5.96 6.93 5.50
N SER A 47 -5.94 5.76 6.14
CA SER A 47 -5.88 5.67 7.61
C SER A 47 -4.46 5.81 8.16
N LEU A 48 -3.44 5.77 7.29
CA LEU A 48 -2.06 6.00 7.68
C LEU A 48 -1.82 7.46 8.08
N ASP A 49 -1.15 7.65 9.21
CA ASP A 49 -0.77 8.98 9.67
C ASP A 49 0.21 9.64 8.69
N GLY A 50 -0.07 10.92 8.38
CA GLY A 50 0.73 11.76 7.49
C GLY A 50 0.39 11.62 6.01
N GLU A 51 1.06 12.40 5.18
CA GLU A 51 0.86 12.35 3.72
C GLU A 51 1.37 11.02 3.14
N THR A 52 0.55 10.36 2.34
CA THR A 52 0.88 9.14 1.60
C THR A 52 1.04 9.45 0.12
N ARG A 53 2.21 9.14 -0.44
CA ARG A 53 2.47 9.23 -1.89
C ARG A 53 2.62 7.82 -2.47
N VAL A 54 1.86 7.55 -3.53
CA VAL A 54 1.95 6.32 -4.32
C VAL A 54 2.85 6.59 -5.52
N ILE A 55 3.83 5.70 -5.78
CA ILE A 55 4.85 5.84 -6.84
C ILE A 55 4.80 4.63 -7.75
#